data_AF-A0A2D6DTJ3-F1
#
_entry.id   AF-A0A2D6DTJ3-F1
#
_cell.length_a   1.000
_cell.length_b   1.000
_cell.length_c   1.000
_cell.angle_alpha   90.00
_cell.angle_beta   90.00
_cell.angle_gamma   90.00
#
_symmetry.space_group_name_H-M   'P 1'
#
loop_
_entity.id
_entity.type
_entity.pdbx_description
1 polymer ?
#
loop_
_entity_poly.entity_id
_entity_poly.type
_entity_poly.pdbx_seq_one_letter_code
_entity_poly.pdbx_strand_id
1 'polypeptide(L)'
;MKSRLDDLFDFACSEVREEDFRVFCPKDPGDMSYVALCAGVLANKQIPENVDPEWFEIFGIAQRGSPEQASHADRFLQFKLFCGAVAAKFLLVEPGLDTVVIVNYVCCSLVQSARAIGNRELSQILLEVFPALAKEMEDYRAPSGWVVQEYPFCLLSGMLMAEDLADHDRAGDLAGQLLKAEEQVREESFFPGHEFLLGLTNYDSLHLDWLALASSLVNPAKDANIMAVKSKLEKVEKWRSEKGA
;
A
#
# COMPACT_ATOMS: atom_id res chain seq x y z
N MET A 1 -18.98 1.31 14.59
CA MET A 1 -18.26 2.59 14.36
C MET A 1 -17.71 2.50 12.94
N LYS A 2 -17.89 3.49 12.07
CA LYS A 2 -17.37 3.43 10.69
C LYS A 2 -15.84 3.41 10.74
N SER A 3 -15.20 2.46 10.05
CA SER A 3 -13.74 2.35 10.02
C SER A 3 -13.13 3.37 9.06
N ARG A 4 -11.88 3.78 9.27
CA ARG A 4 -11.17 4.68 8.34
C ARG A 4 -11.04 4.09 6.93
N LEU A 5 -10.97 2.76 6.82
CA LEU A 5 -10.99 2.07 5.53
C LEU A 5 -12.34 2.15 4.83
N ASP A 6 -13.45 2.28 5.55
CA ASP A 6 -14.75 2.53 4.92
C ASP A 6 -14.77 3.89 4.23
N ASP A 7 -14.09 4.91 4.80
CA ASP A 7 -13.96 6.22 4.15
C ASP A 7 -13.12 6.14 2.87
N LEU A 8 -11.98 5.41 2.89
CA LEU A 8 -11.18 5.16 1.68
C LEU A 8 -11.97 4.41 0.61
N PHE A 9 -12.69 3.38 1.04
CA PHE A 9 -13.46 2.54 0.12
C PHE A 9 -14.65 3.30 -0.49
N ASP A 10 -15.36 4.10 0.31
CA ASP A 10 -16.44 4.96 -0.18
C ASP A 10 -15.91 6.00 -1.18
N PHE A 11 -14.78 6.65 -0.86
CA PHE A 11 -14.11 7.60 -1.76
C PHE A 11 -13.73 6.91 -3.08
N ALA A 12 -13.08 5.75 -3.02
CA ALA A 12 -12.64 5.05 -4.22
C ALA A 12 -13.83 4.56 -5.07
N CYS A 13 -14.93 4.14 -4.44
CA CYS A 13 -16.16 3.78 -5.14
C CYS A 13 -16.83 4.97 -5.82
N SER A 14 -16.69 6.20 -5.32
CA SER A 14 -17.23 7.39 -6.01
C SER A 14 -16.42 7.82 -7.23
N GLU A 15 -15.17 7.37 -7.34
CA GLU A 15 -14.25 7.76 -8.40
C GLU A 15 -14.26 6.81 -9.62
N VAL A 16 -14.74 5.58 -9.45
CA VAL A 16 -14.73 4.56 -10.51
C VAL A 16 -16.12 4.32 -11.09
N ARG A 17 -16.18 3.90 -12.35
CA ARG A 17 -17.41 3.52 -13.05
C ARG A 17 -17.31 2.09 -13.56
N GLU A 18 -18.46 1.47 -13.81
CA GLU A 18 -18.50 0.10 -14.35
C GLU A 18 -17.78 -0.01 -15.71
N GLU A 19 -17.80 1.06 -16.53
CA GLU A 19 -17.05 1.09 -17.78
C GLU A 19 -15.53 0.98 -17.57
N ASP A 20 -14.99 1.43 -16.45
CA ASP A 20 -13.55 1.32 -16.15
C ASP A 20 -13.15 -0.15 -15.99
N PHE A 21 -14.00 -0.96 -15.34
CA PHE A 21 -13.75 -2.39 -15.17
C PHE A 21 -13.70 -3.12 -16.51
N ARG A 22 -14.60 -2.79 -17.44
CA ARG A 22 -14.59 -3.39 -18.79
C ARG A 22 -13.35 -3.04 -19.59
N VAL A 23 -12.72 -1.89 -19.30
CA VAL A 23 -11.52 -1.44 -20.00
C VAL A 23 -10.26 -2.02 -19.37
N PHE A 24 -10.18 -2.07 -18.04
CA PHE A 24 -8.93 -2.35 -17.32
C PHE A 24 -8.83 -3.74 -16.69
N CYS A 25 -9.94 -4.47 -16.49
CA CYS A 25 -9.86 -5.86 -16.03
C CYS A 25 -9.28 -6.78 -17.13
N PRO A 26 -8.69 -7.94 -16.75
CA PRO A 26 -8.18 -8.92 -17.70
C PRO A 26 -9.25 -9.38 -18.72
N LYS A 27 -8.81 -9.74 -19.95
CA LYS A 27 -9.70 -10.09 -21.08
C LYS A 27 -9.65 -11.56 -21.52
N ASP A 28 -8.82 -12.42 -20.94
CA ASP A 28 -8.59 -13.82 -21.39
C ASP A 28 -9.52 -14.85 -20.70
N PRO A 29 -9.72 -16.06 -21.25
CA PRO A 29 -11.00 -16.58 -21.77
C PRO A 29 -11.94 -17.18 -20.70
N GLY A 30 -11.73 -16.83 -19.43
CA GLY A 30 -12.55 -17.20 -18.28
C GLY A 30 -13.42 -16.03 -17.81
N ASP A 31 -14.38 -15.65 -18.65
CA ASP A 31 -15.64 -15.01 -18.24
C ASP A 31 -15.67 -13.51 -17.89
N MET A 32 -16.89 -12.97 -17.88
CA MET A 32 -17.23 -11.67 -17.30
C MET A 32 -17.02 -11.61 -15.77
N SER A 33 -16.30 -12.57 -15.17
CA SER A 33 -16.13 -12.74 -13.74
C SER A 33 -15.35 -11.58 -13.12
N TYR A 34 -14.22 -11.16 -13.68
CA TYR A 34 -13.44 -10.04 -13.13
C TYR A 34 -14.24 -8.72 -13.10
N VAL A 35 -14.96 -8.44 -14.18
CA VAL A 35 -15.85 -7.28 -14.26
C VAL A 35 -16.99 -7.43 -13.27
N ALA A 36 -17.60 -8.61 -13.16
CA ALA A 36 -18.67 -8.89 -12.21
C ALA A 36 -18.22 -8.81 -10.74
N LEU A 37 -16.99 -9.21 -10.43
CA LEU A 37 -16.38 -9.08 -9.10
C LEU A 37 -16.24 -7.60 -8.73
N CYS A 38 -15.59 -6.81 -9.57
CA CYS A 38 -15.43 -5.37 -9.35
C CYS A 38 -16.79 -4.65 -9.31
N ALA A 39 -17.69 -4.93 -10.26
CA ALA A 39 -19.02 -4.34 -10.32
C ALA A 39 -19.89 -4.76 -9.13
N GLY A 40 -19.75 -6.00 -8.66
CA GLY A 40 -20.44 -6.51 -7.48
C GLY A 40 -19.99 -5.79 -6.21
N VAL A 41 -18.67 -5.58 -6.05
CA VAL A 41 -18.12 -4.78 -4.94
C VAL A 41 -18.62 -3.33 -5.01
N LEU A 42 -18.61 -2.72 -6.19
CA LEU A 42 -19.08 -1.35 -6.40
C LEU A 42 -20.58 -1.21 -6.10
N ALA A 43 -21.41 -2.12 -6.59
CA ALA A 43 -22.86 -2.08 -6.43
C ALA A 43 -23.30 -2.33 -4.99
N ASN A 44 -22.66 -3.27 -4.29
CA ASN A 44 -23.01 -3.63 -2.92
C ASN A 44 -22.32 -2.74 -1.87
N LYS A 45 -21.28 -1.99 -2.27
CA LYS A 45 -20.39 -1.24 -1.37
C LYS A 45 -19.87 -2.10 -0.21
N GLN A 46 -19.56 -3.36 -0.50
CA GLN A 46 -19.06 -4.33 0.46
C GLN A 46 -17.99 -5.19 -0.20
N ILE A 47 -16.97 -5.54 0.58
CA ILE A 47 -16.01 -6.56 0.19
C ILE A 47 -16.56 -7.95 0.53
N PRO A 48 -16.34 -8.97 -0.32
CA PRO A 48 -16.77 -10.32 -0.03
C PRO A 48 -16.01 -10.89 1.18
N GLU A 49 -16.68 -11.71 1.98
CA GLU A 49 -16.08 -12.38 3.15
C GLU A 49 -15.03 -13.42 2.75
N ASN A 50 -15.24 -14.09 1.59
CA ASN A 50 -14.28 -15.01 1.00
C ASN A 50 -13.55 -14.31 -0.14
N VAL A 51 -12.22 -14.35 -0.11
CA VAL A 51 -11.38 -13.77 -1.17
C VAL A 51 -11.29 -14.73 -2.34
N ASP A 52 -11.88 -14.33 -3.47
CA ASP A 52 -11.73 -15.04 -4.74
C ASP A 52 -10.28 -14.92 -5.24
N PRO A 53 -9.56 -16.02 -5.55
CA PRO A 53 -8.21 -15.96 -6.11
C PRO A 53 -8.10 -15.10 -7.37
N GLU A 54 -9.18 -14.91 -8.13
CA GLU A 54 -9.23 -14.01 -9.30
C GLU A 54 -8.84 -12.56 -8.98
N TRP A 55 -9.00 -12.12 -7.72
CA TRP A 55 -8.54 -10.80 -7.28
C TRP A 55 -7.02 -10.61 -7.43
N PHE A 56 -6.22 -11.68 -7.39
CA PHE A 56 -4.78 -11.60 -7.59
C PHE A 56 -4.42 -10.99 -8.94
N GLU A 57 -5.13 -11.36 -10.02
CA GLU A 57 -4.86 -10.82 -11.36
C GLU A 57 -5.29 -9.35 -11.46
N ILE A 58 -6.45 -9.01 -10.89
CA ILE A 58 -6.96 -7.63 -10.83
C ILE A 58 -5.96 -6.73 -10.09
N PHE A 59 -5.49 -7.15 -8.91
CA PHE A 59 -4.49 -6.41 -8.13
C PHE A 59 -3.16 -6.35 -8.86
N GLY A 60 -2.74 -7.43 -9.51
CA GLY A 60 -1.53 -7.47 -10.32
C GLY A 60 -1.52 -6.41 -11.41
N ILE A 61 -2.64 -6.23 -12.13
CA ILE A 61 -2.80 -5.18 -13.15
C ILE A 61 -2.85 -3.80 -12.51
N ALA A 62 -3.66 -3.59 -11.47
CA ALA A 62 -3.80 -2.27 -10.85
C ALA A 62 -2.46 -1.79 -10.25
N GLN A 63 -1.77 -2.64 -9.49
CA GLN A 63 -0.60 -2.22 -8.73
C GLN A 63 0.63 -2.00 -9.61
N ARG A 64 0.80 -2.77 -10.70
CA ARG A 64 2.01 -2.73 -11.55
C ARG A 64 1.77 -2.32 -13.00
N GLY A 65 0.52 -2.33 -13.45
CA GLY A 65 0.17 -2.03 -14.82
C GLY A 65 0.16 -0.54 -15.12
N SER A 66 -0.06 -0.25 -16.40
CA SER A 66 -0.24 1.08 -16.97
C SER A 66 -1.41 1.04 -17.96
N PRO A 67 -2.08 2.17 -18.24
CA PRO A 67 -3.15 2.18 -19.22
C PRO A 67 -2.58 1.91 -20.63
N GLU A 68 -3.28 1.10 -21.43
CA GLU A 68 -2.92 0.86 -22.84
C GLU A 68 -2.96 2.14 -23.68
N GLN A 69 -3.83 3.09 -23.31
CA GLN A 69 -4.03 4.36 -24.02
C GLN A 69 -3.75 5.53 -23.08
N ALA A 70 -2.99 6.53 -23.55
CA ALA A 70 -2.70 7.72 -22.77
C ALA A 70 -3.96 8.49 -22.34
N SER A 71 -5.02 8.47 -23.16
CA SER A 71 -6.33 9.05 -22.85
C SER A 71 -7.05 8.38 -21.68
N HIS A 72 -6.59 7.21 -21.23
CA HIS A 72 -7.16 6.48 -20.10
C HIS A 72 -6.37 6.67 -18.79
N ALA A 73 -5.35 7.52 -18.76
CA ALA A 73 -4.48 7.68 -17.60
C ALA A 73 -5.23 8.02 -16.30
N ASP A 74 -6.07 9.05 -16.31
CA ASP A 74 -6.80 9.47 -15.11
C ASP A 74 -7.80 8.40 -14.63
N ARG A 75 -8.53 7.79 -15.57
CA ARG A 75 -9.47 6.70 -15.28
C ARG A 75 -8.76 5.47 -14.71
N PHE A 76 -7.58 5.17 -15.23
CA PHE A 76 -6.76 4.08 -14.72
C PHE A 76 -6.25 4.38 -13.31
N LEU A 77 -5.87 5.63 -12.99
CA LEU A 77 -5.51 6.03 -11.63
C LEU A 77 -6.67 5.83 -10.65
N GLN A 78 -7.89 6.17 -11.04
CA GLN A 78 -9.11 5.93 -10.24
C GLN A 78 -9.37 4.43 -10.04
N PHE A 79 -9.22 3.62 -11.09
CA PHE A 79 -9.29 2.16 -11.01
C PHE A 79 -8.22 1.59 -10.06
N LYS A 80 -6.96 2.09 -10.13
CA LYS A 80 -5.89 1.71 -9.21
C LYS A 80 -6.24 2.02 -7.76
N LEU A 81 -6.82 3.20 -7.51
CA LEU A 81 -7.27 3.60 -6.18
C LEU A 81 -8.38 2.66 -5.67
N PHE A 82 -9.35 2.32 -6.51
CA PHE A 82 -10.40 1.36 -6.20
C PHE A 82 -9.83 -0.01 -5.82
N CYS A 83 -8.98 -0.59 -6.68
CA CYS A 83 -8.33 -1.87 -6.39
C CYS A 83 -7.47 -1.83 -5.12
N GLY A 84 -6.74 -0.72 -4.88
CA GLY A 84 -5.97 -0.52 -3.66
C GLY A 84 -6.84 -0.46 -2.41
N ALA A 85 -8.01 0.19 -2.48
CA ALA A 85 -8.96 0.26 -1.37
C ALA A 85 -9.60 -1.10 -1.06
N VAL A 86 -9.93 -1.88 -2.10
CA VAL A 86 -10.42 -3.27 -1.95
C VAL A 86 -9.34 -4.15 -1.32
N ALA A 87 -8.11 -4.08 -1.82
CA ALA A 87 -6.99 -4.84 -1.30
C ALA A 87 -6.68 -4.49 0.17
N ALA A 88 -6.70 -3.20 0.52
CA ALA A 88 -6.55 -2.75 1.91
C ALA A 88 -7.62 -3.33 2.83
N LYS A 89 -8.87 -3.45 2.35
CA LYS A 89 -9.93 -4.09 3.13
C LYS A 89 -9.75 -5.60 3.24
N PHE A 90 -9.27 -6.30 2.22
CA PHE A 90 -8.94 -7.72 2.34
C PHE A 90 -7.84 -8.00 3.34
N LEU A 91 -6.85 -7.11 3.44
CA LEU A 91 -5.81 -7.18 4.46
C LEU A 91 -6.35 -7.12 5.89
N LEU A 92 -7.59 -6.66 6.12
CA LEU A 92 -8.24 -6.73 7.44
C LEU A 92 -9.00 -8.03 7.68
N VAL A 93 -9.56 -8.63 6.63
CA VAL A 93 -10.32 -9.88 6.74
C VAL A 93 -9.39 -11.05 6.98
N GLU A 94 -8.29 -11.10 6.23
CA GLU A 94 -7.31 -12.16 6.33
C GLU A 94 -5.89 -11.57 6.11
N PRO A 95 -5.28 -10.98 7.16
CA PRO A 95 -3.98 -10.30 7.09
C PRO A 95 -2.76 -11.17 6.69
N GLY A 96 -2.96 -12.42 6.25
CA GLY A 96 -1.91 -13.34 5.80
C GLY A 96 -2.12 -13.90 4.39
N LEU A 97 -2.97 -13.26 3.58
CA LEU A 97 -3.21 -13.57 2.17
C LEU A 97 -2.01 -13.19 1.28
N ASP A 98 -0.76 -13.48 1.70
CA ASP A 98 0.46 -12.98 1.06
C ASP A 98 0.57 -13.37 -0.42
N THR A 99 -0.06 -14.48 -0.85
CA THR A 99 -0.09 -14.89 -2.25
C THR A 99 -1.06 -14.08 -3.12
N VAL A 100 -2.03 -13.39 -2.51
CA VAL A 100 -3.10 -12.64 -3.20
C VAL A 100 -2.96 -11.13 -2.98
N VAL A 101 -2.65 -10.71 -1.75
CA VAL A 101 -2.58 -9.31 -1.35
C VAL A 101 -1.30 -9.04 -0.57
N ILE A 102 -0.36 -8.35 -1.22
CA ILE A 102 0.95 -8.05 -0.65
C ILE A 102 0.93 -6.63 -0.07
N VAL A 103 1.26 -6.48 1.21
CA VAL A 103 1.13 -5.21 1.96
C VAL A 103 1.94 -4.10 1.31
N ASN A 104 3.21 -4.35 0.96
CA ASN A 104 4.06 -3.33 0.35
C ASN A 104 3.52 -2.85 -1.01
N TYR A 105 2.83 -3.70 -1.80
CA TYR A 105 2.24 -3.30 -3.08
C TYR A 105 0.99 -2.45 -2.88
N VAL A 106 0.13 -2.84 -1.92
CA VAL A 106 -1.05 -2.05 -1.56
C VAL A 106 -0.63 -0.66 -1.09
N CYS A 107 0.32 -0.60 -0.16
CA CYS A 107 0.83 0.64 0.40
C CYS A 107 1.45 1.55 -0.67
N CYS A 108 2.31 1.00 -1.53
CA CYS A 108 2.96 1.76 -2.60
C CYS A 108 1.94 2.28 -3.61
N SER A 109 1.02 1.43 -4.08
CA SER A 109 0.00 1.82 -5.05
C SER A 109 -0.92 2.92 -4.52
N LEU A 110 -1.34 2.84 -3.25
CA LEU A 110 -2.21 3.86 -2.65
C LEU A 110 -1.49 5.21 -2.52
N VAL A 111 -0.23 5.22 -2.08
CA VAL A 111 0.59 6.44 -2.00
C VAL A 111 0.79 7.07 -3.37
N GLN A 112 1.18 6.27 -4.37
CA GLN A 112 1.40 6.75 -5.73
C GLN A 112 0.10 7.29 -6.34
N SER A 113 -1.03 6.57 -6.20
CA SER A 113 -2.33 7.04 -6.66
C SER A 113 -2.73 8.35 -6.00
N ALA A 114 -2.59 8.47 -4.67
CA ALA A 114 -2.95 9.70 -3.95
C ALA A 114 -2.14 10.92 -4.41
N ARG A 115 -0.82 10.76 -4.59
CA ARG A 115 0.05 11.81 -5.09
C ARG A 115 -0.25 12.20 -6.53
N ALA A 116 -0.53 11.22 -7.39
CA ALA A 116 -0.88 11.47 -8.79
C ALA A 116 -2.22 12.20 -8.92
N ILE A 117 -3.21 11.84 -8.10
CA ILE A 117 -4.52 12.49 -8.06
C ILE A 117 -4.42 13.89 -7.43
N GLY A 118 -3.56 14.08 -6.43
CA GLY A 118 -3.35 15.38 -5.78
C GLY A 118 -4.54 15.86 -4.95
N ASN A 119 -5.47 14.97 -4.58
CA ASN A 119 -6.63 15.32 -3.78
C ASN A 119 -6.28 15.30 -2.28
N ARG A 120 -6.43 16.46 -1.63
CA ARG A 120 -6.10 16.64 -0.20
C ARG A 120 -6.96 15.78 0.73
N GLU A 121 -8.26 15.61 0.44
CA GLU A 121 -9.16 14.77 1.24
C GLU A 121 -8.72 13.30 1.19
N LEU A 122 -8.34 12.81 0.01
CA LEU A 122 -7.79 11.46 -0.13
C LEU A 122 -6.52 11.26 0.70
N SER A 123 -5.58 12.23 0.67
CA SER A 123 -4.38 12.18 1.51
C SER A 123 -4.71 12.17 3.01
N GLN A 124 -5.73 12.93 3.43
CA GLN A 124 -6.21 12.93 4.82
C GLN A 124 -6.81 11.58 5.23
N ILE A 125 -7.62 10.97 4.35
CA ILE A 125 -8.15 9.63 4.57
C ILE A 125 -7.01 8.62 4.72
N LEU A 126 -6.03 8.66 3.81
CA LEU A 126 -4.92 7.72 3.80
C LEU A 126 -3.97 7.88 4.99
N LEU A 127 -3.74 9.12 5.47
CA LEU A 127 -2.99 9.39 6.70
C LEU A 127 -3.58 8.66 7.91
N GLU A 128 -4.89 8.49 7.95
CA GLU A 128 -5.59 7.78 9.03
C GLU A 128 -5.67 6.26 8.77
N VAL A 129 -5.81 5.84 7.51
CA VAL A 129 -5.91 4.42 7.12
C VAL A 129 -4.61 3.68 7.37
N PHE A 130 -3.46 4.24 6.98
CA PHE A 130 -2.20 3.52 7.05
C PHE A 130 -1.79 3.11 8.48
N PRO A 131 -1.82 4.00 9.50
CA PRO A 131 -1.53 3.59 10.86
C PRO A 131 -2.55 2.61 11.44
N ALA A 132 -3.82 2.70 11.01
CA ALA A 132 -4.84 1.74 11.41
C ALA A 132 -4.55 0.34 10.84
N LEU A 133 -4.20 0.25 9.54
CA LEU A 133 -3.76 -1.00 8.92
C LEU A 133 -2.52 -1.59 9.59
N ALA A 134 -1.52 -0.74 9.88
CA ALA A 134 -0.30 -1.16 10.56
C ALA A 134 -0.62 -1.87 11.90
N LYS A 135 -1.53 -1.29 12.68
CA LYS A 135 -1.94 -1.84 13.98
C LYS A 135 -2.68 -3.17 13.84
N GLU A 136 -3.65 -3.27 12.93
CA GLU A 136 -4.40 -4.51 12.75
C GLU A 136 -3.49 -5.67 12.32
N MET A 137 -2.50 -5.39 11.47
CA MET A 137 -1.50 -6.37 11.04
C MET A 137 -0.48 -6.71 12.14
N GLU A 138 -0.08 -5.72 12.94
CA GLU A 138 0.79 -5.91 14.11
C GLU A 138 0.13 -6.79 15.16
N ASP A 139 -1.18 -6.63 15.39
CA ASP A 139 -1.97 -7.42 16.34
C ASP A 139 -2.32 -8.81 15.78
N TYR A 140 -2.31 -8.99 14.47
CA TYR A 140 -2.62 -10.26 13.82
C TYR A 140 -1.57 -11.33 14.12
N ARG A 141 -2.04 -12.54 14.43
CA ARG A 141 -1.22 -13.74 14.51
C ARG A 141 -1.83 -14.77 13.59
N ALA A 142 -1.12 -15.14 12.54
CA ALA A 142 -1.55 -16.21 11.65
C ALA A 142 -1.73 -17.52 12.46
N PRO A 143 -2.60 -18.46 12.03
CA PRO A 143 -2.72 -19.77 12.68
C PRO A 143 -1.39 -20.54 12.78
N SER A 144 -0.46 -20.25 11.88
CA SER A 144 0.91 -20.77 11.86
C SER A 144 1.85 -20.10 12.89
N GLY A 145 1.39 -19.07 13.60
CA GLY A 145 2.15 -18.25 14.55
C GLY A 145 2.95 -17.10 13.93
N TRP A 146 2.87 -16.92 12.60
CA TRP A 146 3.62 -15.89 11.90
C TRP A 146 2.96 -14.51 12.03
N VAL A 147 3.81 -13.48 12.10
CA VAL A 147 3.42 -12.07 12.06
C VAL A 147 3.50 -11.55 10.63
N VAL A 148 2.70 -10.53 10.31
CA VAL A 148 2.71 -9.87 9.00
C VAL A 148 3.96 -8.98 8.89
N GLN A 149 5.08 -9.51 8.44
CA GLN A 149 6.37 -8.81 8.50
C GLN A 149 6.40 -7.47 7.75
N GLU A 150 5.51 -7.28 6.77
CA GLU A 150 5.46 -6.09 5.93
C GLU A 150 4.64 -4.92 6.52
N TYR A 151 3.97 -5.07 7.66
CA TYR A 151 3.17 -3.97 8.23
C TYR A 151 3.94 -2.65 8.45
N PRO A 152 5.27 -2.62 8.68
CA PRO A 152 6.01 -1.36 8.75
C PRO A 152 5.94 -0.51 7.46
N PHE A 153 5.65 -1.09 6.29
CA PHE A 153 5.42 -0.32 5.06
C PHE A 153 4.19 0.60 5.18
N CYS A 154 3.17 0.22 5.94
CA CYS A 154 2.03 1.08 6.25
C CYS A 154 2.50 2.35 6.98
N LEU A 155 3.40 2.24 7.95
CA LEU A 155 3.90 3.39 8.71
C LEU A 155 4.72 4.36 7.84
N LEU A 156 5.54 3.84 6.92
CA LEU A 156 6.22 4.67 5.92
C LEU A 156 5.20 5.39 5.02
N SER A 157 4.16 4.70 4.55
CA SER A 157 3.09 5.32 3.76
C SER A 157 2.35 6.42 4.52
N GLY A 158 2.02 6.20 5.79
CA GLY A 158 1.42 7.23 6.64
C GLY A 158 2.32 8.45 6.79
N MET A 159 3.62 8.25 6.99
CA MET A 159 4.60 9.34 7.07
C MET A 159 4.65 10.16 5.77
N LEU A 160 4.58 9.51 4.61
CA LEU A 160 4.53 10.19 3.31
C LEU A 160 3.26 11.05 3.16
N MET A 161 2.09 10.54 3.57
CA MET A 161 0.85 11.31 3.55
C MET A 161 0.87 12.49 4.53
N ALA A 162 1.48 12.31 5.71
CA ALA A 162 1.65 13.39 6.68
C ALA A 162 2.52 14.53 6.11
N GLU A 163 3.66 14.20 5.50
CA GLU A 163 4.52 15.19 4.83
C GLU A 163 3.81 15.89 3.67
N ASP A 164 3.06 15.16 2.84
CA ASP A 164 2.29 15.74 1.73
C ASP A 164 1.20 16.73 2.23
N LEU A 165 0.72 16.55 3.46
CA LEU A 165 -0.24 17.44 4.13
C LEU A 165 0.42 18.57 4.94
N ALA A 166 1.76 18.60 5.00
CA ALA A 166 2.58 19.45 5.86
C ALA A 166 2.34 19.26 7.38
N ASP A 167 1.94 18.06 7.78
CA ASP A 167 1.80 17.66 9.19
C ASP A 167 3.09 17.02 9.71
N HIS A 168 4.09 17.88 9.94
CA HIS A 168 5.46 17.45 10.27
C HIS A 168 5.56 16.75 11.64
N ASP A 169 4.73 17.16 12.60
CA ASP A 169 4.69 16.50 13.92
C ASP A 169 4.20 15.07 13.77
N ARG A 170 3.12 14.86 13.01
CA ARG A 170 2.59 13.53 12.72
C ARG A 170 3.58 12.68 11.94
N ALA A 171 4.31 13.27 10.98
CA ALA A 171 5.37 12.58 10.25
C ALA A 171 6.49 12.09 11.19
N GLY A 172 6.92 12.92 12.15
CA GLY A 172 7.92 12.55 13.16
C GLY A 172 7.46 11.42 14.10
N ASP A 173 6.20 11.48 14.55
CA ASP A 173 5.59 10.42 15.36
C ASP A 173 5.52 9.07 14.61
N LEU A 174 5.13 9.11 13.34
CA LEU A 174 5.06 7.91 12.50
C LEU A 174 6.46 7.36 12.18
N ALA A 175 7.46 8.22 11.99
CA ALA A 175 8.84 7.79 11.84
C ALA A 175 9.37 7.07 13.10
N GLY A 176 9.03 7.58 14.29
CA GLY A 176 9.38 6.92 15.55
C GLY A 176 8.71 5.55 15.72
N GLN A 177 7.44 5.43 15.31
CA GLN A 177 6.72 4.15 15.28
C GLN A 177 7.34 3.18 14.27
N LEU A 178 7.65 3.65 13.06
CA LEU A 178 8.28 2.85 12.00
C LEU A 178 9.60 2.24 12.45
N LEU A 179 10.47 3.02 13.10
CA LEU A 179 11.76 2.51 13.58
C LEU A 179 11.59 1.39 14.61
N LYS A 180 10.64 1.52 15.53
CA LYS A 180 10.33 0.49 16.53
C LYS A 180 9.73 -0.76 15.91
N ALA A 181 8.75 -0.58 15.03
CA ALA A 181 8.08 -1.67 14.33
C ALA A 181 9.08 -2.48 13.48
N GLU A 182 9.97 -1.79 12.77
CA GLU A 182 11.01 -2.44 11.98
C GLU A 182 12.00 -3.23 12.84
N GLU A 183 12.45 -2.66 13.96
CA GLU A 183 13.34 -3.35 14.90
C GLU A 183 12.66 -4.60 15.48
N GLN A 184 11.40 -4.48 15.91
CA GLN A 184 10.64 -5.60 16.44
C GLN A 184 10.45 -6.72 15.41
N VAL A 185 9.96 -6.39 14.21
CA VAL A 185 9.78 -7.40 13.14
C VAL A 185 11.11 -8.05 12.79
N ARG A 186 12.22 -7.30 12.81
CA ARG A 186 13.55 -7.83 12.55
C ARG A 186 14.03 -8.80 13.62
N GLU A 187 13.75 -8.53 14.89
CA GLU A 187 14.07 -9.45 15.99
C GLU A 187 13.23 -10.72 15.94
N GLU A 188 11.97 -10.60 15.52
CA GLU A 188 11.02 -11.72 15.43
C GLU A 188 11.11 -12.51 14.11
N SER A 189 11.74 -11.96 13.07
CA SER A 189 11.85 -12.61 11.76
C SER A 189 12.96 -13.67 11.73
N PHE A 190 12.65 -14.81 11.12
CA PHE A 190 13.61 -15.89 10.86
C PHE A 190 14.63 -15.56 9.75
N PHE A 191 14.37 -14.53 8.94
CA PHE A 191 15.23 -14.11 7.83
C PHE A 191 15.44 -12.59 7.82
N PRO A 192 16.12 -12.02 8.82
CA PRO A 192 16.33 -10.58 8.87
C PRO A 192 17.40 -10.19 7.82
N GLY A 193 16.97 -9.95 6.58
CA GLY A 193 17.84 -9.38 5.55
C GLY A 193 18.36 -8.01 6.02
N HIS A 194 19.62 -7.66 5.76
CA HIS A 194 20.26 -6.45 6.33
C HIS A 194 19.67 -5.10 5.86
N GLU A 195 18.62 -5.12 5.06
CA GLU A 195 18.16 -4.01 4.24
C GLU A 195 17.00 -3.21 4.83
N PHE A 196 17.04 -2.85 6.13
CA PHE A 196 15.96 -2.11 6.80
C PHE A 196 14.55 -2.61 6.35
N LEU A 197 13.59 -1.71 6.12
CA LEU A 197 12.26 -1.98 5.60
C LEU A 197 12.25 -2.88 4.33
N LEU A 198 13.19 -2.68 3.41
CA LEU A 198 13.28 -3.46 2.16
C LEU A 198 13.73 -4.91 2.40
N GLY A 199 14.34 -5.18 3.55
CA GLY A 199 14.67 -6.53 4.00
C GLY A 199 13.51 -7.27 4.67
N LEU A 200 12.34 -6.63 4.82
CA LEU A 200 11.14 -7.23 5.42
C LEU A 200 10.20 -7.86 4.37
N THR A 201 10.50 -7.71 3.08
CA THR A 201 9.69 -8.23 1.98
C THR A 201 10.56 -9.07 1.04
N ASN A 202 9.98 -10.15 0.52
CA ASN A 202 10.57 -10.93 -0.57
C ASN A 202 10.10 -10.46 -1.95
N TYR A 203 9.22 -9.45 -2.00
CA TYR A 203 8.66 -8.88 -3.23
C TYR A 203 9.43 -7.62 -3.62
N ASP A 204 10.61 -7.82 -4.19
CA ASP A 204 11.63 -6.77 -4.38
C ASP A 204 11.38 -5.82 -5.56
N SER A 205 10.37 -6.10 -6.41
CA SER A 205 10.15 -5.29 -7.63
C SER A 205 9.79 -3.84 -7.35
N LEU A 206 9.31 -3.50 -6.14
CA LEU A 206 8.98 -2.13 -5.74
C LEU A 206 10.08 -1.45 -4.90
N HIS A 207 11.25 -2.06 -4.75
CA HIS A 207 12.32 -1.47 -3.92
C HIS A 207 12.77 -0.10 -4.44
N LEU A 208 12.92 0.07 -5.75
CA LEU A 208 13.27 1.36 -6.34
C LEU A 208 12.16 2.41 -6.14
N ASP A 209 10.89 2.01 -6.25
CA ASP A 209 9.76 2.91 -5.99
C ASP A 209 9.75 3.38 -4.54
N TRP A 210 9.99 2.47 -3.58
CA TRP A 210 10.07 2.83 -2.16
C TRP A 210 11.24 3.76 -1.84
N LEU A 211 12.42 3.52 -2.45
CA LEU A 211 13.57 4.42 -2.30
C LEU A 211 13.27 5.81 -2.87
N ALA A 212 12.65 5.88 -4.05
CA ALA A 212 12.23 7.13 -4.67
C ALA A 212 11.21 7.88 -3.79
N LEU A 213 10.18 7.19 -3.28
CA LEU A 213 9.20 7.77 -2.36
C LEU A 213 9.86 8.28 -1.08
N ALA A 214 10.77 7.52 -0.48
CA ALA A 214 11.47 7.93 0.74
C ALA A 214 12.41 9.13 0.52
N SER A 215 13.06 9.19 -0.65
CA SER A 215 13.90 10.33 -1.02
C SER A 215 13.11 11.65 -1.10
N SER A 216 11.80 11.55 -1.35
CA SER A 216 10.91 12.71 -1.46
C SER A 216 10.51 13.32 -0.11
N LEU A 217 10.86 12.69 1.02
CA LEU A 217 10.61 13.23 2.35
C LEU A 217 11.44 14.49 2.56
N VAL A 218 10.80 15.62 2.87
CA VAL A 218 11.49 16.91 2.96
C VAL A 218 12.12 17.08 4.34
N ASN A 219 11.38 16.74 5.41
CA ASN A 219 11.79 16.93 6.80
C ASN A 219 12.27 18.37 7.14
N PRO A 220 11.43 19.41 6.92
CA PRO A 220 11.84 20.79 7.17
C PRO A 220 12.12 21.06 8.65
N ALA A 221 11.45 20.34 9.56
CA ALA A 221 11.63 20.45 11.01
C ALA A 221 12.93 19.80 11.51
N LYS A 222 13.66 19.07 10.66
CA LYS A 222 14.86 18.30 11.01
C LYS A 222 14.61 17.31 12.16
N ASP A 223 13.45 16.65 12.12
CA ASP A 223 13.12 15.60 13.06
C ASP A 223 14.15 14.46 12.99
N ALA A 224 14.61 14.01 14.16
CA ALA A 224 15.67 13.02 14.27
C ALA A 224 15.24 11.62 13.81
N ASN A 225 13.97 11.24 14.04
CA ASN A 225 13.45 9.96 13.59
C ASN A 225 13.33 9.92 12.08
N ILE A 226 12.82 11.00 11.46
CA ILE A 226 12.75 11.08 9.99
C ILE A 226 14.16 11.02 9.38
N MET A 227 15.14 11.74 9.95
CA MET A 227 16.54 11.63 9.51
C MET A 227 17.10 10.20 9.63
N ALA A 228 16.77 9.49 10.71
CA ALA A 228 17.21 8.11 10.91
C ALA A 228 16.58 7.15 9.88
N VAL A 229 15.27 7.29 9.59
CA VAL A 229 14.59 6.52 8.54
C VAL A 229 15.24 6.76 7.18
N LYS A 230 15.42 8.03 6.79
CA LYS A 230 16.08 8.40 5.52
C LYS A 230 17.49 7.80 5.43
N SER A 231 18.30 7.96 6.48
CA SER A 231 19.67 7.44 6.52
C SER A 231 19.72 5.91 6.39
N LYS A 232 18.78 5.19 7.01
CA LYS A 232 18.69 3.73 6.88
C LYS A 232 18.33 3.32 5.46
N LEU A 233 17.39 3.98 4.81
CA LEU A 233 17.00 3.69 3.42
C LEU A 233 18.09 4.07 2.40
N GLU A 234 18.77 5.21 2.57
CA GLU A 234 19.92 5.61 1.74
C GLU A 234 21.07 4.60 1.81
N LYS A 235 21.32 3.99 2.97
CA LYS A 235 22.33 2.92 3.10
C LYS A 235 21.96 1.69 2.29
N VAL A 236 20.68 1.34 2.22
CA VAL A 236 20.20 0.24 1.39
C VAL A 236 20.40 0.55 -0.09
N GLU A 237 20.04 1.76 -0.52
CA GLU A 237 20.27 2.22 -1.90
C GLU A 237 21.74 2.12 -2.30
N LYS A 238 22.65 2.64 -1.47
CA LYS A 238 24.10 2.56 -1.71
C LYS A 238 24.58 1.12 -1.81
N TRP A 239 24.22 0.28 -0.84
CA TRP A 239 24.62 -1.13 -0.84
C TRP A 239 24.12 -1.87 -2.09
N ARG A 240 22.89 -1.60 -2.55
CA ARG A 240 22.34 -2.19 -3.79
C ARG A 240 23.09 -1.71 -5.02
N SER A 241 23.46 -0.43 -5.07
CA SER A 241 24.26 0.12 -6.18
C SER A 241 25.68 -0.46 -6.23
N GLU A 242 26.29 -0.77 -5.08
CA GLU A 242 27.64 -1.33 -4.98
C GLU A 242 27.70 -2.84 -5.28
N LYS A 243 26.64 -3.58 -4.99
CA LYS A 243 26.53 -5.01 -5.30
C LYS A 243 25.90 -5.32 -6.67
N GLY A 244 25.35 -4.30 -7.34
CA GLY A 244 24.69 -4.38 -8.63
C GLY A 244 25.56 -3.99 -9.84
N ALA A 245 26.89 -4.05 -9.73
CA ALA A 245 27.85 -3.87 -10.83
C ALA A 245 28.67 -5.16 -11.07
#